data_AF-A0A2M4CKH5-F1
#
_entry.id   AF-A0A2M4CKH5-F1
#
_cell.length_a   1.000
_cell.length_b   1.000
_cell.length_c   1.000
_cell.angle_alpha   90.00
_cell.angle_beta   90.00
_cell.angle_gamma   90.00
#
_symmetry.space_group_name_H-M   'P 1'
#
loop_
_entity.id
_entity.type
_entity.pdbx_description
1 polymer ?
#
loop_
_entity_poly.entity_id
_entity_poly.type
_entity_poly.pdbx_seq_one_letter_code
_entity_poly.pdbx_strand_id
1 'polypeptide(L)'
;STSVGRTSSCRCCFCIPEGILSHNSVHMFICLCSIKNDAIKSATLTELIDTYRELYATNQGVLMEAIEQMLVNVDVKSTVVAALQAATDRLKQDPHSQRSHSILFVGSKFLALYSSRQAQELAAVDLLFLNLLCQSANRRPQRRRIESQIVFLQGSIHQSHAGCVPHIVHVVQLFEHVSLVLLIEHAHTALASHLYDVYFALHKLQNLQLQFDLDNLRGGFDALDTFVKHTNEALRKVKSNVVEVDEATRSFTGKWETLRRKYTDYFRTSDNGLIVKIDSNMPLFVESVKEVFRLLCASCPTLEHGLQRVTDIADMAEDSLSEVFHLLQAKTHRNFTMGSYMEEFPGMVHFMHIDRYNGRIVSPSLDVQDPSDILKQRVWSMVDFARTYLDKGYMSMIWKDVTFSYAYFLWFEDEHGMALKPNEPPNHQHHGATGLPATKPTLMAGILAGDYYHRLIETCFPRSSSGKIRCYELFLVHLGLVTSTIVLEHCRRLAVTITDLTGCIGNPIDLL
;
A
#
# COMPACT_ATOMS: atom_id res chain seq x y z
N SER A 1 -4.87 41.91 -2.46
CA SER A 1 -5.26 41.42 -3.79
C SER A 1 -4.68 40.04 -3.96
N THR A 2 -5.58 39.08 -4.09
CA THR A 2 -5.46 37.63 -3.96
C THR A 2 -4.62 36.96 -5.06
N SER A 3 -3.58 36.23 -4.66
CA SER A 3 -3.10 35.04 -5.37
C SER A 3 -2.78 33.95 -4.33
N VAL A 4 -3.72 33.03 -4.14
CA VAL A 4 -3.53 31.85 -3.28
C VAL A 4 -3.11 30.71 -4.20
N GLY A 5 -1.80 30.46 -4.27
CA GLY A 5 -1.23 29.27 -4.87
C GLY A 5 -1.63 28.05 -4.03
N ARG A 6 -2.32 27.10 -4.65
CA ARG A 6 -2.64 25.79 -4.06
C ARG A 6 -1.36 24.97 -3.99
N THR A 7 -0.82 24.81 -2.80
CA THR A 7 0.28 23.89 -2.50
C THR A 7 -0.28 22.47 -2.41
N SER A 8 0.13 21.60 -3.34
CA SER A 8 -0.13 20.17 -3.36
C SER A 8 0.68 19.47 -2.26
N SER A 9 -0.01 18.94 -1.26
CA SER A 9 0.58 18.26 -0.11
C SER A 9 0.47 16.74 -0.24
N CYS A 10 1.54 16.07 -0.66
CA CYS A 10 2.51 15.58 0.33
C CYS A 10 1.98 14.65 1.42
N ARG A 11 1.21 13.60 1.16
CA ARG A 11 1.04 12.54 2.16
C ARG A 11 1.34 11.20 1.45
N CYS A 12 2.02 10.29 2.13
CA CYS A 12 2.06 8.87 1.78
C CYS A 12 1.62 8.10 3.04
N CYS A 13 1.46 6.78 2.98
CA CYS A 13 1.25 5.89 4.15
C CYS A 13 2.37 5.93 5.22
N PHE A 14 3.16 6.99 5.26
CA PHE A 14 4.17 7.27 6.25
C PHE A 14 3.95 8.71 6.74
N CYS A 15 3.39 8.82 7.94
CA CYS A 15 3.54 9.89 8.94
C CYS A 15 3.75 11.35 8.46
N ILE A 16 2.77 12.27 8.56
CA ILE A 16 2.99 13.74 8.76
C ILE A 16 1.79 14.36 9.54
N PRO A 17 1.99 15.39 10.42
CA PRO A 17 1.04 15.83 11.44
C PRO A 17 0.08 16.97 11.04
N GLU A 18 -0.98 17.05 11.85
CA GLU A 18 -1.92 18.15 12.15
C GLU A 18 -2.72 18.80 10.99
N GLY A 19 -4.04 18.64 11.09
CA GLY A 19 -5.01 19.54 10.46
C GLY A 19 -5.62 19.07 9.14
N ILE A 20 -6.01 17.80 9.02
CA ILE A 20 -7.17 17.27 8.24
C ILE A 20 -7.20 15.77 8.57
N LEU A 21 -8.03 15.39 9.56
CA LEU A 21 -8.23 14.01 9.97
C LEU A 21 -9.49 13.48 9.27
N SER A 22 -9.31 12.66 8.24
CA SER A 22 -10.33 11.72 7.82
C SER A 22 -10.08 10.36 8.50
N HIS A 23 -11.17 9.64 8.78
CA HIS A 23 -11.31 8.52 9.70
C HIS A 23 -10.36 7.30 9.53
N ASN A 24 -9.47 7.28 8.53
CA ASN A 24 -8.53 6.17 8.28
C ASN A 24 -7.08 6.43 8.74
N SER A 25 -6.86 7.45 9.57
CA SER A 25 -5.51 7.86 10.04
C SER A 25 -4.90 6.95 11.13
N VAL A 26 -5.49 5.78 11.42
CA VAL A 26 -5.11 4.95 12.58
C VAL A 26 -3.79 4.19 12.36
N HIS A 27 -3.45 3.81 11.11
CA HIS A 27 -2.15 3.21 10.77
C HIS A 27 -0.96 4.10 11.12
N MET A 28 -1.18 5.41 11.28
CA MET A 28 -0.11 6.41 11.24
C MET A 28 0.38 6.85 12.63
N PHE A 29 -0.43 6.72 13.68
CA PHE A 29 -0.25 7.51 14.90
C PHE A 29 0.68 6.86 15.94
N ILE A 30 0.74 5.53 16.04
CA ILE A 30 1.69 4.83 16.94
C ILE A 30 3.13 5.00 16.43
N CYS A 31 3.33 4.87 15.11
CA CYS A 31 4.64 5.13 14.50
C CYS A 31 5.04 6.61 14.61
N LEU A 32 4.12 7.57 14.44
CA LEU A 32 4.40 9.01 14.51
C LEU A 32 5.04 9.45 15.84
N CYS A 33 4.57 8.98 17.01
CA CYS A 33 5.18 9.35 18.29
C CYS A 33 6.61 8.81 18.45
N SER A 34 6.86 7.57 17.99
CA SER A 34 8.21 6.99 18.01
C SER A 34 9.13 7.66 16.98
N ILE A 35 8.61 8.09 15.84
CA ILE A 35 9.37 8.75 14.77
C ILE A 35 9.67 10.21 15.13
N LYS A 36 8.71 10.94 15.73
CA LYS A 36 8.90 12.34 16.15
C LYS A 36 10.04 12.50 17.16
N ASN A 37 10.27 11.48 17.97
CA ASN A 37 11.31 11.46 19.00
C ASN A 37 12.61 10.78 18.55
N ASP A 38 12.67 10.27 17.32
CA ASP A 38 13.84 9.59 16.75
C ASP A 38 14.28 10.33 15.47
N ALA A 39 15.36 11.10 15.58
CA ALA A 39 15.86 11.93 14.50
C ALA A 39 16.21 11.12 13.24
N ILE A 40 16.69 9.88 13.38
CA ILE A 40 17.09 9.03 12.26
C ILE A 40 15.85 8.55 11.50
N LYS A 41 14.84 8.06 12.24
CA LYS A 41 13.57 7.65 11.63
C LYS A 41 12.83 8.82 11.00
N SER A 42 12.87 10.00 11.64
CA SER A 42 12.27 11.21 11.09
C SER A 42 12.96 11.64 9.79
N ALA A 43 14.29 11.60 9.73
CA ALA A 43 15.03 11.92 8.51
C ALA A 43 14.71 10.94 7.38
N THR A 44 14.68 9.63 7.68
CA THR A 44 14.33 8.58 6.71
C THR A 44 12.91 8.77 6.16
N LEU A 45 11.97 9.13 7.03
CA LEU A 45 10.60 9.45 6.64
C LEU A 45 10.53 10.66 5.68
N THR A 46 11.22 11.75 6.00
CA THR A 46 11.28 12.93 5.13
C THR A 46 11.82 12.56 3.76
N GLU A 47 12.90 11.79 3.72
CA GLU A 47 13.52 11.33 2.48
C GLU A 47 12.58 10.47 1.62
N LEU A 48 11.82 9.56 2.25
CA LEU A 48 10.83 8.75 1.55
C LEU A 48 9.71 9.59 0.95
N ILE A 49 9.26 10.61 1.69
CA ILE A 49 8.22 11.53 1.21
C ILE A 49 8.73 12.35 0.03
N ASP A 50 9.95 12.88 0.12
CA ASP A 50 10.56 13.65 -0.97
C ASP A 50 10.79 12.77 -2.20
N THR A 51 11.27 11.54 -2.01
CA THR A 51 11.41 10.55 -3.08
C THR A 51 10.05 10.24 -3.72
N TYR A 52 9.01 10.02 -2.91
CA TYR A 52 7.67 9.77 -3.43
C TYR A 52 7.15 10.97 -4.23
N ARG A 53 7.35 12.21 -3.75
CA ARG A 53 6.94 13.43 -4.44
C ARG A 53 7.57 13.55 -5.82
N GLU A 54 8.87 13.28 -5.89
CA GLU A 54 9.58 13.36 -7.16
C GLU A 54 9.15 12.24 -8.11
N LEU A 55 9.02 11.02 -7.62
CA LEU A 55 8.54 9.88 -8.41
C LEU A 55 7.09 10.09 -8.85
N TYR A 56 6.21 10.65 -8.03
CA TYR A 56 4.83 10.97 -8.40
C TYR A 56 4.77 11.97 -9.56
N ALA A 57 5.76 12.86 -9.68
CA ALA A 57 5.85 13.84 -10.78
C ALA A 57 6.53 13.29 -12.05
N THR A 58 7.16 12.11 -11.99
CA THR A 58 8.02 11.61 -13.08
C THR A 58 7.69 10.21 -13.54
N ASN A 59 7.18 9.36 -12.66
CA ASN A 59 6.93 7.94 -12.87
C ASN A 59 5.41 7.66 -12.89
N GLN A 60 4.92 7.17 -14.03
CA GLN A 60 3.50 6.86 -14.22
C GLN A 60 2.98 5.75 -13.31
N GLY A 61 3.83 4.80 -12.92
CA GLY A 61 3.45 3.76 -11.97
C GLY A 61 3.19 4.34 -10.58
N VAL A 62 4.07 5.21 -10.10
CA VAL A 62 3.89 5.90 -8.81
C VAL A 62 2.69 6.86 -8.86
N LEU A 63 2.48 7.58 -9.96
CA LEU A 63 1.25 8.38 -10.18
C LEU A 63 -0.02 7.54 -10.01
N MET A 64 0.00 6.34 -10.57
CA MET A 64 -1.12 5.40 -10.54
C MET A 64 -1.12 4.50 -9.31
N GLU A 65 -0.14 4.60 -8.42
CA GLU A 65 0.03 3.76 -7.21
C GLU A 65 0.06 2.27 -7.53
N ALA A 66 0.72 1.95 -8.64
CA ALA A 66 0.89 0.61 -9.13
C ALA A 66 2.34 0.42 -9.55
N ILE A 67 2.85 -0.79 -9.40
CA ILE A 67 4.23 -1.10 -9.75
C ILE A 67 4.26 -1.66 -11.15
N GLU A 68 5.17 -1.12 -11.95
CA GLU A 68 5.39 -1.62 -13.29
C GLU A 68 5.99 -3.03 -13.23
N GLN A 69 5.32 -4.00 -13.87
CA GLN A 69 5.83 -5.36 -14.01
C GLN A 69 6.86 -5.39 -15.14
N MET A 70 8.09 -5.78 -14.82
CA MET A 70 9.13 -5.99 -15.82
C MET A 70 8.87 -7.30 -16.55
N LEU A 71 8.68 -7.22 -17.87
CA LEU A 71 8.51 -8.39 -18.73
C LEU A 71 9.87 -8.88 -19.23
N VAL A 72 10.21 -10.13 -18.90
CA VAL A 72 11.44 -10.82 -19.36
C VAL A 72 11.06 -12.15 -20.00
N ASN A 73 11.96 -12.75 -20.78
CA ASN A 73 11.74 -14.07 -21.34
C ASN A 73 11.72 -15.15 -20.24
N VAL A 74 11.23 -16.34 -20.60
CA VAL A 74 11.07 -17.47 -19.66
C VAL A 74 12.40 -17.87 -19.04
N ASP A 75 13.49 -17.89 -19.80
CA ASP A 75 14.81 -18.31 -19.31
C ASP A 75 15.35 -17.36 -18.23
N VAL A 76 15.28 -16.04 -18.45
CA VAL A 76 15.71 -15.04 -17.47
C VAL A 76 14.80 -15.07 -16.26
N LYS A 77 13.48 -15.20 -16.45
CA LYS A 77 12.53 -15.36 -15.34
C LYS A 77 12.88 -16.57 -14.49
N SER A 78 13.18 -17.71 -15.11
CA SER A 78 13.53 -18.95 -14.40
C SER A 78 14.82 -18.81 -13.60
N THR A 79 15.84 -18.16 -14.18
CA THR A 79 17.13 -17.89 -13.51
C THR A 79 16.93 -16.99 -12.30
N VAL A 80 16.17 -15.90 -12.46
CA VAL A 80 15.86 -14.98 -11.36
C VAL A 80 15.08 -15.66 -10.25
N VAL A 81 14.03 -16.43 -10.60
CA VAL A 81 13.22 -17.14 -9.60
C VAL A 81 14.07 -18.18 -8.86
N ALA A 82 14.97 -18.89 -9.54
CA ALA A 82 15.89 -19.84 -8.91
C ALA A 82 16.84 -19.15 -7.91
N ALA A 83 17.40 -17.98 -8.28
CA ALA A 83 18.24 -17.19 -7.39
C ALA A 83 17.46 -16.69 -6.15
N LEU A 84 16.23 -16.20 -6.34
CA LEU A 84 15.37 -15.76 -5.24
C LEU A 84 14.95 -16.93 -4.33
N GLN A 85 14.69 -18.11 -4.91
CA GLN A 85 14.41 -19.32 -4.15
C GLN A 85 15.61 -19.71 -3.28
N ALA A 86 16.82 -19.74 -3.86
CA ALA A 86 18.05 -20.04 -3.12
C ALA A 86 18.31 -19.02 -1.99
N ALA A 87 18.03 -17.73 -2.24
CA ALA A 87 18.14 -16.67 -1.24
C ALA A 87 17.17 -16.89 -0.07
N THR A 88 15.89 -17.16 -0.35
CA THR A 88 14.88 -17.44 0.68
C THR A 88 15.19 -18.73 1.44
N ASP A 89 15.70 -19.78 0.78
CA ASP A 89 16.07 -21.02 1.46
C ASP A 89 17.29 -20.84 2.39
N ARG A 90 18.25 -19.97 2.04
CA ARG A 90 19.34 -19.59 2.95
C ARG A 90 18.86 -18.74 4.12
N LEU A 91 17.91 -17.83 3.93
CA LEU A 91 17.28 -17.10 5.04
C LEU A 91 16.63 -18.07 6.03
N LYS A 92 15.88 -19.05 5.52
CA LYS A 92 15.23 -20.09 6.32
C LYS A 92 16.18 -21.01 7.08
N GLN A 93 17.49 -20.89 6.94
CA GLN A 93 18.43 -21.58 7.83
C GLN A 93 18.44 -20.95 9.23
N ASP A 94 17.97 -19.71 9.38
CA ASP A 94 17.69 -19.10 10.67
C ASP A 94 16.31 -19.54 11.19
N PRO A 95 16.22 -20.08 12.41
CA PRO A 95 14.94 -20.33 13.06
C PRO A 95 14.04 -19.08 13.16
N HIS A 96 14.61 -17.88 13.18
CA HIS A 96 13.86 -16.62 13.26
C HIS A 96 13.45 -16.06 11.90
N SER A 97 13.89 -16.66 10.77
CA SER A 97 13.62 -16.18 9.41
C SER A 97 12.86 -17.18 8.54
N GLN A 98 12.11 -18.09 9.18
CA GLN A 98 11.30 -19.12 8.51
C GLN A 98 10.20 -18.56 7.61
N ARG A 99 9.70 -17.37 7.97
CA ARG A 99 8.71 -16.62 7.21
C ARG A 99 9.39 -15.45 6.54
N SER A 100 9.76 -15.66 5.29
CA SER A 100 10.56 -14.71 4.53
C SER A 100 10.16 -14.62 3.08
N HIS A 101 10.54 -13.50 2.47
CA HIS A 101 10.38 -13.19 1.05
C HIS A 101 11.69 -12.69 0.48
N SER A 102 11.97 -13.04 -0.77
CA SER A 102 13.03 -12.44 -1.57
C SER A 102 12.41 -11.79 -2.80
N ILE A 103 12.66 -10.51 -3.01
CA ILE A 103 12.09 -9.70 -4.09
C ILE A 103 13.21 -9.08 -4.90
N LEU A 104 13.10 -9.08 -6.23
CA LEU A 104 14.02 -8.35 -7.09
C LEU A 104 13.32 -7.16 -7.76
N PHE A 105 13.90 -5.98 -7.58
CA PHE A 105 13.57 -4.76 -8.31
C PHE A 105 14.68 -4.38 -9.29
N VAL A 106 14.28 -3.88 -10.45
CA VAL A 106 15.18 -3.33 -11.46
C VAL A 106 14.72 -1.90 -11.76
N GLY A 107 15.45 -0.93 -11.25
CA GLY A 107 15.01 0.47 -11.17
C GLY A 107 13.70 0.57 -10.39
N SER A 108 12.72 1.27 -10.95
CA SER A 108 11.36 1.39 -10.38
C SER A 108 10.45 0.19 -10.71
N LYS A 109 10.96 -0.85 -11.37
CA LYS A 109 10.14 -1.96 -11.89
C LYS A 109 10.29 -3.20 -11.02
N PHE A 110 9.18 -3.89 -10.82
CA PHE A 110 9.14 -5.17 -10.13
C PHE A 110 9.43 -6.30 -11.12
N LEU A 111 10.40 -7.17 -10.81
CA LEU A 111 10.71 -8.32 -11.66
C LEU A 111 10.07 -9.60 -11.12
N ALA A 112 10.43 -9.99 -9.91
CA ALA A 112 9.98 -11.26 -9.32
C ALA A 112 9.99 -11.23 -7.80
N LEU A 113 9.18 -12.11 -7.21
CA LEU A 113 9.06 -12.36 -5.77
C LEU A 113 9.05 -13.87 -5.56
N TYR A 114 9.80 -14.34 -4.56
CA TYR A 114 9.71 -15.70 -4.04
C TYR A 114 9.43 -15.65 -2.53
N SER A 115 8.35 -16.30 -2.11
CA SER A 115 7.89 -16.34 -0.72
C SER A 115 8.07 -17.74 -0.14
N SER A 116 8.48 -17.81 1.12
CA SER A 116 8.41 -19.06 1.89
C SER A 116 6.95 -19.50 2.10
N ARG A 117 6.72 -20.81 2.23
CA ARG A 117 5.36 -21.38 2.35
C ARG A 117 4.57 -20.89 3.58
N GLN A 118 5.26 -20.51 4.65
CA GLN A 118 4.64 -20.07 5.90
C GLN A 118 4.45 -18.55 5.97
N ALA A 119 4.99 -17.81 5.01
CA ALA A 119 4.89 -16.37 5.02
C ALA A 119 3.51 -15.88 4.59
N GLN A 120 3.08 -14.78 5.19
CA GLN A 120 1.89 -14.04 4.83
C GLN A 120 2.04 -13.44 3.44
N GLU A 121 0.92 -13.21 2.77
CA GLU A 121 0.95 -12.61 1.44
C GLU A 121 1.12 -11.10 1.57
N LEU A 122 2.02 -10.54 0.76
CA LEU A 122 2.29 -9.11 0.70
C LEU A 122 1.22 -8.42 -0.13
N ALA A 123 0.66 -7.32 0.37
CA ALA A 123 -0.29 -6.52 -0.39
C ALA A 123 0.41 -5.70 -1.48
N ALA A 124 -0.37 -5.28 -2.49
CA ALA A 124 0.08 -4.36 -3.53
C ALA A 124 0.79 -3.11 -2.98
N VAL A 125 0.20 -2.50 -1.95
CA VAL A 125 0.75 -1.30 -1.28
C VAL A 125 2.07 -1.58 -0.58
N ASP A 126 2.28 -2.80 -0.06
CA ASP A 126 3.52 -3.19 0.59
C ASP A 126 4.64 -3.22 -0.44
N LEU A 127 4.39 -3.84 -1.60
CA LEU A 127 5.37 -3.88 -2.68
C LEU A 127 5.72 -2.47 -3.19
N LEU A 128 4.73 -1.57 -3.28
CA LEU A 128 4.96 -0.18 -3.73
C LEU A 128 5.84 0.57 -2.72
N PHE A 129 5.58 0.37 -1.43
CA PHE A 129 6.42 0.91 -0.37
C PHE A 129 7.85 0.35 -0.40
N LEU A 130 8.01 -0.96 -0.59
CA LEU A 130 9.34 -1.58 -0.72
C LEU A 130 10.09 -1.05 -1.95
N ASN A 131 9.39 -0.81 -3.06
CA ASN A 131 9.98 -0.16 -4.22
C ASN A 131 10.45 1.26 -3.88
N LEU A 132 9.62 2.05 -3.20
CA LEU A 132 9.97 3.39 -2.74
C LEU A 132 11.20 3.39 -1.82
N LEU A 133 11.30 2.43 -0.90
CA LEU A 133 12.50 2.23 -0.08
C LEU A 133 13.76 2.00 -0.93
N CYS A 134 13.67 1.13 -1.94
CA CYS A 134 14.79 0.89 -2.85
C CYS A 134 15.17 2.15 -3.63
N GLN A 135 14.19 2.93 -4.09
CA GLN A 135 14.45 4.19 -4.79
C GLN A 135 15.12 5.21 -3.89
N SER A 136 14.65 5.37 -2.64
CA SER A 136 15.24 6.27 -1.66
C SER A 136 16.69 5.89 -1.38
N ALA A 137 16.96 4.61 -1.07
CA ALA A 137 18.30 4.10 -0.82
C ALA A 137 19.27 4.37 -1.99
N ASN A 138 18.80 4.22 -3.24
CA ASN A 138 19.60 4.48 -4.43
C ASN A 138 19.94 5.96 -4.67
N ARG A 139 19.12 6.88 -4.13
CA ARG A 139 19.28 8.33 -4.27
C ARG A 139 20.21 8.93 -3.23
N ARG A 140 20.54 8.19 -2.16
CA ARG A 140 21.44 8.66 -1.10
C ARG A 140 22.86 8.89 -1.63
N PRO A 141 23.54 9.97 -1.21
CA PRO A 141 24.91 10.25 -1.62
C PRO A 141 25.90 9.24 -1.04
N GLN A 142 25.63 8.68 0.14
CA GLN A 142 26.48 7.69 0.80
C GLN A 142 25.83 6.30 0.71
N ARG A 143 25.91 5.70 -0.47
CA ARG A 143 25.30 4.38 -0.76
C ARG A 143 25.96 3.28 0.07
N ARG A 144 25.18 2.62 0.91
CA ARG A 144 25.57 1.35 1.55
C ARG A 144 25.10 0.21 0.66
N ARG A 145 25.89 -0.87 0.59
CA ARG A 145 25.48 -2.10 -0.13
C ARG A 145 24.23 -2.72 0.49
N ILE A 146 24.16 -2.72 1.82
CA ILE A 146 23.04 -3.28 2.58
C ILE A 146 22.49 -2.20 3.51
N GLU A 147 21.20 -1.94 3.40
CA GLU A 147 20.43 -1.12 4.34
C GLU A 147 19.39 -2.00 5.03
N SER A 148 19.33 -1.93 6.35
CA SER A 148 18.45 -2.79 7.15
C SER A 148 17.58 -1.95 8.07
N GLN A 149 16.27 -2.21 8.04
CA GLN A 149 15.31 -1.48 8.87
C GLN A 149 14.09 -2.33 9.19
N ILE A 150 13.44 -2.02 10.31
CA ILE A 150 12.14 -2.59 10.65
C ILE A 150 11.06 -1.69 10.05
N VAL A 151 10.11 -2.31 9.35
CA VAL A 151 8.94 -1.64 8.78
C VAL A 151 7.68 -2.38 9.19
N PHE A 152 6.56 -1.68 9.11
CA PHE A 152 5.25 -2.25 9.36
C PHE A 152 4.47 -2.23 8.06
N LEU A 153 4.19 -3.42 7.55
CA LEU A 153 3.48 -3.63 6.30
C LEU A 153 1.99 -3.85 6.58
N GLN A 154 1.15 -3.56 5.59
CA GLN A 154 -0.27 -3.79 5.69
C GLN A 154 -0.58 -5.29 5.65
N GLY A 155 0.10 -6.07 4.81
CA GLY A 155 -0.25 -7.47 4.58
C GLY A 155 -1.61 -7.62 3.88
N SER A 156 -1.90 -8.83 3.38
CA SER A 156 -3.13 -9.11 2.64
C SER A 156 -4.37 -8.97 3.54
N ILE A 157 -5.33 -8.14 3.10
CA ILE A 157 -6.58 -7.78 3.81
C ILE A 157 -7.45 -9.03 4.06
N HIS A 158 -7.23 -10.11 3.30
CA HIS A 158 -7.98 -11.36 3.40
C HIS A 158 -7.41 -12.34 4.44
N GLN A 159 -6.30 -11.99 5.10
CA GLN A 159 -5.70 -12.81 6.14
C GLN A 159 -6.12 -12.38 7.54
N SER A 160 -6.11 -13.32 8.49
CA SER A 160 -6.63 -13.11 9.86
C SER A 160 -5.86 -12.06 10.68
N HIS A 161 -4.65 -11.71 10.27
CA HIS A 161 -3.78 -10.72 10.91
C HIS A 161 -3.20 -9.80 9.84
N ALA A 162 -3.83 -8.64 9.64
CA ALA A 162 -3.46 -7.62 8.66
C ALA A 162 -3.47 -6.22 9.32
N GLY A 163 -2.83 -5.26 8.67
CA GLY A 163 -2.81 -3.83 8.98
C GLY A 163 -1.51 -3.30 9.59
N CYS A 164 -0.77 -4.11 10.34
CA CYS A 164 0.48 -3.70 10.99
C CYS A 164 1.42 -4.90 11.22
N VAL A 165 1.81 -5.57 10.15
CA VAL A 165 2.67 -6.76 10.22
C VAL A 165 4.14 -6.33 10.28
N PRO A 166 4.87 -6.64 11.37
CA PRO A 166 6.26 -6.22 11.51
C PRO A 166 7.15 -7.03 10.57
N HIS A 167 8.01 -6.34 9.83
CA HIS A 167 8.97 -6.96 8.93
C HIS A 167 10.35 -6.34 9.13
N ILE A 168 11.37 -7.18 9.12
CA ILE A 168 12.75 -6.74 8.89
C ILE A 168 12.97 -6.73 7.39
N VAL A 169 13.41 -5.59 6.86
CA VAL A 169 13.71 -5.39 5.45
C VAL A 169 15.20 -5.15 5.31
N HIS A 170 15.86 -5.99 4.51
CA HIS A 170 17.21 -5.75 4.02
C HIS A 170 17.13 -5.36 2.55
N VAL A 171 17.44 -4.11 2.24
CA VAL A 171 17.62 -3.62 0.87
C VAL A 171 19.09 -3.82 0.52
N VAL A 172 19.35 -4.70 -0.43
CA VAL A 172 20.68 -5.06 -0.91
C VAL A 172 20.85 -4.57 -2.35
N GLN A 173 21.83 -3.72 -2.59
CA GLN A 173 22.21 -3.29 -3.93
C GLN A 173 23.16 -4.34 -4.53
N LEU A 174 22.66 -5.12 -5.49
CA LEU A 174 23.45 -6.15 -6.17
C LEU A 174 24.28 -5.53 -7.30
N PHE A 175 23.61 -4.75 -8.15
CA PHE A 175 24.23 -4.05 -9.27
C PHE A 175 23.62 -2.67 -9.44
N GLU A 176 24.11 -1.90 -10.41
CA GLU A 176 23.52 -0.61 -10.74
C GLU A 176 22.03 -0.77 -11.12
N HIS A 177 21.17 -0.10 -10.37
CA HIS A 177 19.71 -0.18 -10.46
C HIS A 177 19.09 -1.56 -10.19
N VAL A 178 19.84 -2.57 -9.74
CA VAL A 178 19.27 -3.89 -9.39
C VAL A 178 19.35 -4.08 -7.88
N SER A 179 18.18 -4.08 -7.24
CA SER A 179 18.05 -4.20 -5.79
C SER A 179 17.37 -5.52 -5.42
N LEU A 180 18.02 -6.29 -4.57
CA LEU A 180 17.44 -7.45 -3.89
C LEU A 180 16.88 -7.01 -2.54
N VAL A 181 15.63 -7.32 -2.28
CA VAL A 181 14.97 -7.04 -1.01
C VAL A 181 14.70 -8.35 -0.32
N LEU A 182 15.32 -8.54 0.85
CA LEU A 182 15.06 -9.67 1.73
C LEU A 182 14.13 -9.21 2.85
N LEU A 183 12.95 -9.80 2.92
CA LEU A 183 11.96 -9.55 3.95
C LEU A 183 11.87 -10.73 4.90
N ILE A 184 11.83 -10.45 6.19
CA ILE A 184 11.62 -11.43 7.24
C ILE A 184 10.46 -10.94 8.11
N GLU A 185 9.40 -11.74 8.25
CA GLU A 185 8.37 -11.46 9.25
C GLU A 185 8.99 -11.46 10.64
N HIS A 186 8.80 -10.36 11.36
CA HIS A 186 9.36 -10.14 12.68
C HIS A 186 8.26 -10.13 13.73
N ALA A 187 8.64 -10.55 14.95
CA ALA A 187 7.77 -10.62 16.12
C ALA A 187 6.52 -11.51 15.94
N HIS A 188 5.70 -11.55 16.98
CA HIS A 188 4.45 -12.32 16.96
C HIS A 188 3.38 -11.55 16.19
N THR A 189 3.11 -11.92 14.93
CA THR A 189 2.21 -11.17 14.02
C THR A 189 0.81 -10.93 14.61
N ALA A 190 0.22 -11.91 15.29
CA ALA A 190 -1.07 -11.73 15.94
C ALA A 190 -1.02 -10.69 17.09
N LEU A 191 0.10 -10.58 17.81
CA LEU A 191 0.24 -9.58 18.88
C LEU A 191 0.28 -8.18 18.28
N ALA A 192 1.07 -7.98 17.21
CA ALA A 192 1.13 -6.71 16.51
C ALA A 192 -0.25 -6.30 15.95
N SER A 193 -0.98 -7.25 15.35
CA SER A 193 -2.36 -7.05 14.88
C SER A 193 -3.30 -6.66 16.02
N HIS A 194 -3.31 -7.39 17.14
CA HIS A 194 -4.22 -7.07 18.25
C HIS A 194 -3.87 -5.72 18.90
N LEU A 195 -2.59 -5.36 19.03
CA LEU A 195 -2.17 -4.05 19.53
C LEU A 195 -2.64 -2.92 18.61
N TYR A 196 -2.61 -3.16 17.29
CA TYR A 196 -3.17 -2.24 16.30
C TYR A 196 -4.69 -2.07 16.49
N ASP A 197 -5.42 -3.16 16.68
CA ASP A 197 -6.88 -3.13 16.90
C ASP A 197 -7.26 -2.40 18.20
N VAL A 198 -6.48 -2.60 19.27
CA VAL A 198 -6.64 -1.85 20.54
C VAL A 198 -6.48 -0.36 20.28
N TYR A 199 -5.47 0.05 19.52
CA TYR A 199 -5.25 1.45 19.19
C TYR A 199 -6.38 2.05 18.34
N PHE A 200 -6.85 1.29 17.35
CA PHE A 200 -8.00 1.66 16.53
C PHE A 200 -9.25 1.89 17.36
N ALA A 201 -9.57 0.96 18.26
CA ALA A 201 -10.72 1.06 19.15
C ALA A 201 -10.61 2.24 20.12
N LEU A 202 -9.41 2.51 20.66
CA LEU A 202 -9.16 3.68 21.52
C LEU A 202 -9.40 5.00 20.78
N HIS A 203 -8.88 5.14 19.56
CA HIS A 203 -9.09 6.34 18.75
C HIS A 203 -10.57 6.51 18.35
N LYS A 204 -11.25 5.41 18.02
CA LYS A 204 -12.70 5.43 17.76
C LYS A 204 -13.47 5.92 18.98
N LEU A 205 -13.17 5.39 20.16
CA LEU A 205 -13.80 5.82 21.42
C LEU A 205 -13.54 7.30 21.71
N GLN A 206 -12.30 7.77 21.54
CA GLN A 206 -11.95 9.17 21.74
C GLN A 206 -12.77 10.09 20.83
N ASN A 207 -12.98 9.71 19.57
CA ASN A 207 -13.80 10.50 18.64
C ASN A 207 -15.28 10.49 19.03
N LEU A 208 -15.83 9.36 19.46
CA LEU A 208 -17.21 9.28 19.95
C LEU A 208 -17.41 10.19 21.17
N GLN A 209 -16.45 10.20 22.10
CA GLN A 209 -16.48 11.09 23.27
C GLN A 209 -16.39 12.56 22.86
N LEU A 210 -15.51 12.90 21.91
CA LEU A 210 -15.36 14.28 21.41
C LEU A 210 -16.61 14.78 20.69
N GLN A 211 -17.32 13.89 19.99
CA GLN A 211 -18.58 14.19 19.30
C GLN A 211 -19.80 14.10 20.23
N PHE A 212 -19.60 13.75 21.51
CA PHE A 212 -20.67 13.47 22.47
C PHE A 212 -21.66 12.39 21.99
N ASP A 213 -21.22 11.47 21.13
CA ASP A 213 -21.99 10.32 20.67
C ASP A 213 -21.89 9.17 21.70
N LEU A 214 -22.64 9.33 22.79
CA LEU A 214 -22.61 8.42 23.93
C LEU A 214 -23.39 7.12 23.67
N ASP A 215 -24.34 7.13 22.74
CA ASP A 215 -25.16 5.97 22.38
C ASP A 215 -24.30 4.85 21.77
N ASN A 216 -23.31 5.23 20.96
CA ASN A 216 -22.37 4.30 20.33
C ASN A 216 -21.15 3.95 21.20
N LEU A 217 -20.99 4.59 22.36
CA LEU A 217 -19.83 4.42 23.23
C LEU A 217 -19.73 2.99 23.78
N ARG A 218 -20.87 2.36 24.11
CA ARG A 218 -20.91 0.99 24.63
C ARG A 218 -20.36 -0.02 23.62
N GLY A 219 -20.80 0.06 22.37
CA GLY A 219 -20.31 -0.82 21.30
C GLY A 219 -18.83 -0.62 21.01
N GLY A 220 -18.34 0.63 21.07
CA GLY A 220 -16.91 0.92 20.97
C GLY A 220 -16.08 0.31 22.12
N PHE A 221 -16.61 0.35 23.34
CA PHE A 221 -15.95 -0.21 24.52
C PHE A 221 -15.91 -1.73 24.48
N ASP A 222 -17.01 -2.39 24.10
CA ASP A 222 -17.06 -3.86 24.02
C ASP A 222 -16.07 -4.40 22.97
N ALA A 223 -15.88 -3.67 21.87
CA ALA A 223 -14.82 -3.97 20.89
C ALA A 223 -13.42 -3.83 21.51
N LEU A 224 -13.14 -2.72 22.21
CA LEU A 224 -11.87 -2.51 22.89
C LEU A 224 -11.57 -3.61 23.93
N ASP A 225 -12.54 -3.98 24.76
CA ASP A 225 -12.40 -5.04 25.77
C ASP A 225 -12.06 -6.39 25.14
N THR A 226 -12.65 -6.69 23.99
CA THR A 226 -12.35 -7.89 23.21
C THR A 226 -10.92 -7.87 22.67
N PHE A 227 -10.48 -6.77 22.04
CA PHE A 227 -9.11 -6.66 21.52
C PHE A 227 -8.04 -6.71 22.62
N VAL A 228 -8.30 -6.11 23.78
CA VAL A 228 -7.38 -6.19 24.93
C VAL A 228 -7.28 -7.62 25.49
N LYS A 229 -8.38 -8.38 25.52
CA LYS A 229 -8.35 -9.81 25.90
C LYS A 229 -7.49 -10.63 24.93
N HIS A 230 -7.66 -10.44 23.62
CA HIS A 230 -6.85 -11.10 22.60
C HIS A 230 -5.36 -10.71 22.71
N THR A 231 -5.07 -9.45 23.01
CA THR A 231 -3.71 -8.96 23.26
C THR A 231 -3.08 -9.68 24.47
N ASN A 232 -3.79 -9.77 25.60
CA ASN A 232 -3.28 -10.48 26.79
C ASN A 232 -3.10 -11.98 26.55
N GLU A 233 -3.93 -12.61 25.71
CA GLU A 233 -3.72 -14.00 25.30
C GLU A 233 -2.45 -14.17 24.45
N ALA A 234 -2.21 -13.27 23.50
CA ALA A 234 -1.01 -13.27 22.69
C ALA A 234 0.25 -12.99 23.52
N LEU A 235 0.20 -12.04 24.47
CA LEU A 235 1.32 -11.73 25.37
C LEU A 235 1.75 -12.94 26.21
N ARG A 236 0.79 -13.78 26.66
CA ARG A 236 1.12 -15.03 27.37
C ARG A 236 1.88 -16.06 26.51
N LYS A 237 1.76 -15.97 25.18
CA LYS A 237 2.45 -16.86 24.22
C LYS A 237 3.84 -16.33 23.87
N VAL A 238 4.09 -15.03 24.03
CA VAL A 238 5.40 -14.41 23.80
C VAL A 238 6.32 -14.71 24.98
N LYS A 239 7.37 -15.50 24.73
CA LYS A 239 8.44 -15.72 25.71
C LYS A 239 9.47 -14.62 25.55
N SER A 240 9.60 -13.74 26.55
CA SER A 240 10.68 -12.76 26.64
C SER A 240 11.40 -12.94 27.96
N ASN A 241 12.73 -13.01 27.94
CA ASN A 241 13.57 -13.05 29.14
C ASN A 241 14.00 -11.63 29.58
N VAL A 242 13.38 -10.59 29.02
CA VAL A 242 13.74 -9.19 29.25
C VAL A 242 12.82 -8.59 30.31
N VAL A 243 13.39 -8.16 31.43
CA VAL A 243 12.65 -7.60 32.58
C VAL A 243 11.76 -6.41 32.17
N GLU A 244 12.24 -5.55 31.27
CA GLU A 244 11.47 -4.41 30.76
C GLU A 244 10.17 -4.83 30.07
N VAL A 245 10.16 -5.98 29.38
CA VAL A 245 8.96 -6.51 28.72
C VAL A 245 7.92 -6.96 29.74
N ASP A 246 8.36 -7.59 30.82
CA ASP A 246 7.47 -8.03 31.91
C ASP A 246 6.87 -6.82 32.65
N GLU A 247 7.67 -5.78 32.88
CA GLU A 247 7.21 -4.52 33.47
C GLU A 247 6.20 -3.79 32.56
N ALA A 248 6.49 -3.70 31.25
CA ALA A 248 5.58 -3.12 30.27
C ALA A 248 4.26 -3.89 30.18
N THR A 249 4.32 -5.23 30.21
CA THR A 249 3.15 -6.10 30.20
C THR A 249 2.28 -5.91 31.44
N ARG A 250 2.89 -5.87 32.64
CA ARG A 250 2.16 -5.56 33.90
C ARG A 250 1.55 -4.17 33.88
N SER A 251 2.27 -3.18 33.38
CA SER A 251 1.80 -1.79 33.24
C SER A 251 0.60 -1.70 32.30
N PHE A 252 0.65 -2.37 31.15
CA PHE A 252 -0.46 -2.47 30.19
C PHE A 252 -1.72 -3.07 30.84
N THR A 253 -1.61 -4.23 31.50
CA THR A 253 -2.75 -4.86 32.15
C THR A 253 -3.31 -3.99 33.29
N GLY A 254 -2.46 -3.39 34.12
CA GLY A 254 -2.90 -2.56 35.24
C GLY A 254 -3.62 -1.27 34.81
N LYS A 255 -3.10 -0.59 33.78
CA LYS A 255 -3.73 0.61 33.23
C LYS A 255 -5.04 0.29 32.50
N TRP A 256 -5.12 -0.84 31.80
CA TRP A 256 -6.37 -1.32 31.20
C TRP A 256 -7.45 -1.53 32.27
N GLU A 257 -7.16 -2.28 33.33
CA GLU A 257 -8.15 -2.54 34.39
C GLU A 257 -8.65 -1.26 35.08
N THR A 258 -7.77 -0.27 35.22
CA THR A 258 -8.13 1.07 35.72
C THR A 258 -9.10 1.78 34.79
N LEU A 259 -8.83 1.78 33.49
CA LEU A 259 -9.69 2.40 32.47
C LEU A 259 -11.04 1.66 32.35
N ARG A 260 -10.99 0.32 32.33
CA ARG A 260 -12.14 -0.57 32.25
C ARG A 260 -13.13 -0.35 33.39
N ARG A 261 -12.63 -0.19 34.63
CA ARG A 261 -13.46 0.11 35.80
C ARG A 261 -14.23 1.43 35.64
N LYS A 262 -13.56 2.48 35.14
CA LYS A 262 -14.18 3.80 34.94
C LYS A 262 -15.29 3.77 33.88
N TYR A 263 -15.08 3.07 32.76
CA TYR A 263 -16.13 2.85 31.76
C TYR A 263 -17.30 2.04 32.35
N THR A 264 -17.00 0.99 33.10
CA THR A 264 -18.04 0.16 33.74
C THR A 264 -18.88 0.96 34.73
N ASP A 265 -18.23 1.79 35.55
CA ASP A 265 -18.92 2.70 36.48
C ASP A 265 -19.79 3.71 35.72
N TYR A 266 -19.27 4.28 34.63
CA TYR A 266 -20.03 5.20 33.77
C TYR A 266 -21.28 4.55 33.19
N PHE A 267 -21.17 3.34 32.63
CA PHE A 267 -22.34 2.64 32.10
C PHE A 267 -23.37 2.26 33.17
N ARG A 268 -22.98 2.22 34.45
CA ARG A 268 -23.89 1.94 35.57
C ARG A 268 -24.58 3.20 36.09
N THR A 269 -23.87 4.32 36.19
CA THR A 269 -24.36 5.55 36.84
C THR A 269 -24.81 6.63 35.86
N SER A 270 -24.38 6.56 34.60
CA SER A 270 -24.53 7.61 33.58
C SER A 270 -24.05 8.99 34.04
N ASP A 271 -23.06 9.02 34.94
CA ASP A 271 -22.46 10.27 35.45
C ASP A 271 -21.44 10.82 34.45
N ASN A 272 -21.76 11.96 33.82
CA ASN A 272 -20.88 12.64 32.88
C ASN A 272 -19.55 13.11 33.52
N GLY A 273 -19.47 13.23 34.84
CA GLY A 273 -18.20 13.48 35.56
C GLY A 273 -17.19 12.34 35.41
N LEU A 274 -17.65 11.13 35.09
CA LEU A 274 -16.78 9.98 34.81
C LEU A 274 -16.14 10.05 33.43
N ILE A 275 -16.76 10.71 32.45
CA ILE A 275 -16.17 10.91 31.11
C ILE A 275 -14.85 11.68 31.20
N VAL A 276 -14.80 12.76 31.98
CA VAL A 276 -13.57 13.53 32.22
C VAL A 276 -12.47 12.66 32.87
N LYS A 277 -12.87 11.77 33.78
CA LYS A 277 -11.95 10.81 34.41
C LYS A 277 -11.48 9.73 33.46
N ILE A 278 -12.28 9.35 32.46
CA ILE A 278 -11.91 8.44 31.38
C ILE A 278 -10.91 9.14 30.46
N ASP A 279 -11.22 10.34 30.01
CA ASP A 279 -10.38 11.13 29.09
C ASP A 279 -8.98 11.42 29.67
N SER A 280 -8.88 11.64 30.98
CA SER A 280 -7.59 11.80 31.66
C SER A 280 -6.79 10.51 31.82
N ASN A 281 -7.43 9.33 31.76
CA ASN A 281 -6.77 8.03 31.94
C ASN A 281 -6.49 7.32 30.61
N MET A 282 -7.24 7.64 29.56
CA MET A 282 -7.06 7.07 28.23
C MET A 282 -5.63 7.29 27.69
N PRO A 283 -5.00 8.49 27.79
CA PRO A 283 -3.61 8.70 27.38
C PRO A 283 -2.63 7.78 28.12
N LEU A 284 -2.84 7.51 29.41
CA LEU A 284 -1.96 6.65 30.19
C LEU A 284 -1.95 5.21 29.64
N PHE A 285 -3.13 4.71 29.26
CA PHE A 285 -3.27 3.40 28.65
C PHE A 285 -2.69 3.36 27.24
N VAL A 286 -2.92 4.41 26.44
CA VAL A 286 -2.29 4.58 25.13
C VAL A 286 -0.76 4.49 25.25
N GLU A 287 -0.15 5.16 26.23
CA GLU A 287 1.31 5.07 26.45
C GLU A 287 1.77 3.66 26.84
N SER A 288 0.99 2.89 27.61
CA SER A 288 1.36 1.47 27.84
C SER A 288 1.23 0.59 26.60
N VAL A 289 0.24 0.85 25.73
CA VAL A 289 0.09 0.13 24.45
C VAL A 289 1.33 0.40 23.58
N LYS A 290 1.73 1.68 23.48
CA LYS A 290 2.93 2.10 22.75
C LYS A 290 4.19 1.44 23.27
N GLU A 291 4.35 1.33 24.58
CA GLU A 291 5.55 0.75 25.18
C GLU A 291 5.66 -0.76 24.90
N VAL A 292 4.56 -1.50 25.03
CA VAL A 292 4.51 -2.93 24.66
C VAL A 292 4.84 -3.10 23.17
N PHE A 293 4.26 -2.28 22.30
CA PHE A 293 4.53 -2.29 20.87
C PHE A 293 6.00 -1.97 20.55
N ARG A 294 6.58 -0.97 21.20
CA ARG A 294 7.97 -0.55 21.01
C ARG A 294 8.94 -1.68 21.33
N LEU A 295 8.76 -2.34 22.47
CA LEU A 295 9.65 -3.39 22.95
C LEU A 295 9.49 -4.71 22.17
N LEU A 296 8.27 -5.10 21.85
CA LEU A 296 7.99 -6.43 21.26
C LEU A 296 7.88 -6.45 19.74
N CYS A 297 7.55 -5.32 19.09
CA CYS A 297 7.31 -5.26 17.65
C CYS A 297 8.28 -4.33 16.91
N ALA A 298 8.57 -3.15 17.46
CA ALA A 298 9.36 -2.11 16.77
C ALA A 298 10.87 -2.16 17.05
N SER A 299 11.31 -3.05 17.95
CA SER A 299 12.71 -3.23 18.30
C SER A 299 13.18 -4.63 17.89
N CYS A 300 14.37 -4.72 17.34
CA CYS A 300 15.05 -5.98 17.08
C CYS A 300 16.54 -5.81 17.39
N PRO A 301 16.99 -6.17 18.60
CA PRO A 301 18.40 -6.07 19.00
C PRO A 301 19.32 -6.92 18.12
N THR A 302 18.78 -7.99 17.52
CA THR A 302 19.53 -8.93 16.68
C THR A 302 19.61 -8.53 15.22
N LEU A 303 19.11 -7.36 14.83
CA LEU A 303 19.09 -6.90 13.44
C LEU A 303 20.49 -6.90 12.80
N GLU A 304 21.52 -6.46 13.54
CA GLU A 304 22.90 -6.42 13.05
C GLU A 304 23.56 -7.80 12.98
N HIS A 305 23.16 -8.73 13.84
CA HIS A 305 23.71 -10.08 13.88
C HIS A 305 23.39 -10.91 12.62
N GLY A 306 22.34 -10.55 11.88
CA GLY A 306 21.95 -11.19 10.62
C GLY A 306 22.72 -10.69 9.38
N LEU A 307 23.49 -9.59 9.49
CA LEU A 307 24.06 -8.91 8.33
C LEU A 307 25.11 -9.75 7.58
N GLN A 308 25.87 -10.58 8.28
CA GLN A 308 26.83 -11.49 7.61
C GLN A 308 26.09 -12.46 6.70
N ARG A 309 25.01 -13.09 7.18
CA ARG A 309 24.21 -14.00 6.37
C ARG A 309 23.57 -13.29 5.18
N VAL A 310 23.07 -12.07 5.39
CA VAL A 310 22.53 -11.23 4.29
C VAL A 310 23.60 -10.97 3.24
N THR A 311 24.85 -10.73 3.65
CA THR A 311 25.99 -10.55 2.75
C THR A 311 26.28 -11.82 1.95
N ASP A 312 26.34 -12.99 2.62
CA ASP A 312 26.58 -14.27 1.95
C ASP A 312 25.46 -14.65 0.96
N ILE A 313 24.23 -14.21 1.24
CA ILE A 313 23.07 -14.37 0.33
C ILE A 313 23.20 -13.40 -0.86
N ALA A 314 23.62 -12.16 -0.61
CA ALA A 314 23.84 -11.16 -1.65
C ALA A 314 24.90 -11.62 -2.66
N ASP A 315 26.05 -12.10 -2.17
CA ASP A 315 27.15 -12.59 -3.01
C ASP A 315 26.68 -13.74 -3.92
N MET A 316 25.92 -14.70 -3.36
CA MET A 316 25.36 -15.80 -4.14
C MET A 316 24.34 -15.34 -5.19
N ALA A 317 23.49 -14.37 -4.83
CA ALA A 317 22.50 -13.83 -5.76
C ALA A 317 23.17 -13.04 -6.88
N GLU A 318 24.22 -12.26 -6.59
CA GLU A 318 25.05 -11.58 -7.59
C GLU A 318 25.71 -12.59 -8.55
N ASP A 319 26.35 -13.63 -8.03
CA ASP A 319 26.96 -14.67 -8.86
C ASP A 319 25.92 -15.34 -9.79
N SER A 320 24.75 -15.67 -9.25
CA SER A 320 23.66 -16.33 -10.00
C SER A 320 23.03 -15.42 -11.07
N LEU A 321 23.07 -14.11 -10.87
CA LEU A 321 22.43 -13.13 -11.76
C LEU A 321 23.42 -12.47 -12.73
N SER A 322 24.72 -12.74 -12.60
CA SER A 322 25.78 -12.10 -13.39
C SER A 322 25.60 -12.28 -14.90
N GLU A 323 25.14 -13.45 -15.35
CA GLU A 323 24.93 -13.73 -16.78
C GLU A 323 23.76 -12.94 -17.38
N VAL A 324 22.73 -12.66 -16.58
CA VAL A 324 21.51 -11.96 -17.04
C VAL A 324 21.53 -10.46 -16.73
N PHE A 325 22.49 -9.99 -15.93
CA PHE A 325 22.57 -8.60 -15.47
C PHE A 325 22.52 -7.58 -16.61
N HIS A 326 23.30 -7.77 -17.67
CA HIS A 326 23.31 -6.84 -18.81
C HIS A 326 21.95 -6.69 -19.49
N LEU A 327 21.17 -7.77 -19.57
CA LEU A 327 19.81 -7.73 -20.10
C LEU A 327 18.86 -6.98 -19.16
N LEU A 328 19.00 -7.21 -17.85
CA LEU A 328 18.19 -6.52 -16.84
C LEU A 328 18.46 -5.01 -16.88
N GLN A 329 19.72 -4.61 -16.96
CA GLN A 329 20.14 -3.21 -17.04
C GLN A 329 19.59 -2.51 -18.30
N ALA A 330 19.63 -3.18 -19.46
CA ALA A 330 19.08 -2.64 -20.70
C ALA A 330 17.57 -2.37 -20.62
N LYS A 331 16.84 -3.21 -19.86
CA LYS A 331 15.38 -3.08 -19.66
C LYS A 331 14.98 -2.09 -18.55
N THR A 332 15.93 -1.58 -17.77
CA THR A 332 15.69 -0.46 -16.84
C THR A 332 15.20 0.77 -17.60
N HIS A 333 15.82 1.08 -18.75
CA HIS A 333 15.58 2.34 -19.48
C HIS A 333 14.51 2.24 -20.57
N ARG A 334 14.23 1.05 -21.12
CA ARG A 334 13.26 0.88 -22.22
C ARG A 334 12.45 -0.40 -22.09
N ASN A 335 11.12 -0.28 -22.10
CA ASN A 335 10.21 -1.41 -22.33
C ASN A 335 10.13 -1.72 -23.82
N PHE A 336 11.17 -2.35 -24.37
CA PHE A 336 11.21 -2.73 -25.79
C PHE A 336 9.99 -3.52 -26.25
N THR A 337 9.41 -4.35 -25.36
CA THR A 337 8.26 -5.19 -25.69
C THR A 337 6.99 -4.38 -25.96
N MET A 338 6.83 -3.17 -25.41
CA MET A 338 5.56 -2.44 -25.52
C MET A 338 5.43 -1.61 -26.79
N GLY A 339 6.57 -1.16 -27.35
CA GLY A 339 6.58 -0.38 -28.58
C GLY A 339 5.99 -1.14 -29.77
N SER A 340 6.31 -2.43 -29.91
CA SER A 340 5.78 -3.28 -30.97
C SER A 340 4.26 -3.50 -30.88
N TYR A 341 3.70 -3.59 -29.67
CA TYR A 341 2.24 -3.77 -29.52
C TYR A 341 1.46 -2.52 -29.90
N MET A 342 2.02 -1.34 -29.65
CA MET A 342 1.36 -0.08 -30.02
C MET A 342 1.20 0.07 -31.54
N GLU A 343 2.07 -0.55 -32.34
CA GLU A 343 1.98 -0.53 -33.81
C GLU A 343 0.70 -1.24 -34.32
N GLU A 344 0.10 -2.14 -33.54
CA GLU A 344 -1.14 -2.84 -33.88
C GLU A 344 -2.42 -2.00 -33.67
N PHE A 345 -2.26 -0.79 -33.09
CA PHE A 345 -3.35 0.12 -32.73
C PHE A 345 -3.17 1.49 -33.40
N PRO A 346 -3.66 1.66 -34.65
CA PRO A 346 -3.49 2.89 -35.41
C PRO A 346 -3.95 4.16 -34.66
N GLY A 347 -3.06 5.15 -34.57
CA GLY A 347 -3.33 6.42 -33.90
C GLY A 347 -3.34 6.35 -32.37
N MET A 348 -3.04 5.21 -31.75
CA MET A 348 -2.76 5.13 -30.32
C MET A 348 -1.37 5.72 -30.03
N VAL A 349 -1.30 6.56 -29.00
CA VAL A 349 -0.10 7.31 -28.62
C VAL A 349 0.39 6.88 -27.24
N HIS A 350 -0.51 6.48 -26.34
CA HIS A 350 -0.14 5.98 -25.03
C HIS A 350 -1.29 5.16 -24.42
N PHE A 351 -0.97 4.31 -23.46
CA PHE A 351 -1.96 3.67 -22.61
C PHE A 351 -1.41 3.35 -21.21
N MET A 352 -2.31 3.19 -20.25
CA MET A 352 -1.99 2.63 -18.94
C MET A 352 -3.09 1.67 -18.54
N HIS A 353 -2.72 0.39 -18.37
CA HIS A 353 -3.60 -0.63 -17.82
C HIS A 353 -3.17 -0.93 -16.38
N ILE A 354 -4.11 -0.87 -15.44
CA ILE A 354 -3.84 -1.05 -14.02
C ILE A 354 -4.70 -2.19 -13.49
N ASP A 355 -4.05 -3.21 -12.95
CA ASP A 355 -4.66 -4.23 -12.10
C ASP A 355 -4.60 -3.73 -10.65
N ARG A 356 -5.76 -3.32 -10.11
CA ARG A 356 -5.87 -2.80 -8.75
C ARG A 356 -5.82 -3.88 -7.68
N TYR A 357 -6.09 -5.13 -8.04
CA TYR A 357 -5.99 -6.25 -7.11
C TYR A 357 -4.52 -6.56 -6.80
N ASN A 358 -3.68 -6.69 -7.84
CA ASN A 358 -2.25 -6.98 -7.68
C ASN A 358 -1.37 -5.72 -7.56
N GLY A 359 -1.95 -4.52 -7.77
CA GLY A 359 -1.22 -3.25 -7.80
C GLY A 359 -0.16 -3.22 -8.89
N ARG A 360 -0.53 -3.70 -10.10
CA ARG A 360 0.38 -3.79 -11.25
C ARG A 360 -0.07 -2.85 -12.35
N ILE A 361 0.90 -2.21 -13.00
CA ILE A 361 0.65 -1.38 -14.18
C ILE A 361 1.41 -1.94 -15.38
N VAL A 362 0.73 -1.92 -16.52
CA VAL A 362 1.30 -2.19 -17.84
C VAL A 362 1.13 -0.92 -18.65
N SER A 363 2.25 -0.33 -19.04
CA SER A 363 2.27 0.92 -19.81
C SER A 363 3.55 1.03 -20.66
N PRO A 364 3.49 1.67 -21.84
CA PRO A 364 4.68 2.08 -22.58
C PRO A 364 5.54 3.05 -21.74
N SER A 365 6.85 3.06 -21.95
CA SER A 365 7.71 4.06 -21.27
C SER A 365 7.48 5.43 -21.91
N LEU A 366 7.25 6.46 -21.09
CA LEU A 366 7.30 7.85 -21.56
C LEU A 366 8.77 8.22 -21.78
N ASP A 367 9.12 8.70 -22.97
CA ASP A 367 10.51 9.02 -23.29
C ASP A 367 10.98 10.22 -22.45
N VAL A 368 11.95 9.97 -21.57
CA VAL A 368 12.58 11.01 -20.73
C VAL A 368 13.39 11.99 -21.58
N GLN A 369 13.69 11.65 -22.84
CA GLN A 369 14.45 12.47 -23.78
C GLN A 369 13.58 13.35 -24.67
N ASP A 370 12.24 13.32 -24.58
CA ASP A 370 11.37 14.27 -25.28
C ASP A 370 11.44 15.65 -24.60
N PRO A 371 12.14 16.65 -25.19
CA PRO A 371 12.31 17.95 -24.56
C PRO A 371 11.00 18.74 -24.44
N SER A 372 9.93 18.30 -25.12
CA SER A 372 8.64 18.97 -25.07
C SER A 372 7.82 18.59 -23.83
N ASP A 373 8.04 17.39 -23.27
CA ASP A 373 7.30 16.82 -22.14
C ASP A 373 5.76 16.85 -22.33
N ILE A 374 5.27 17.08 -23.55
CA ILE A 374 3.86 17.38 -23.83
C ILE A 374 3.00 16.16 -23.49
N LEU A 375 3.38 14.98 -23.99
CA LEU A 375 2.63 13.75 -23.74
C LEU A 375 2.55 13.44 -22.25
N LYS A 376 3.67 13.59 -21.52
CA LYS A 376 3.71 13.41 -20.06
C LYS A 376 2.74 14.36 -19.36
N GLN A 377 2.78 15.65 -19.67
CA GLN A 377 1.84 16.62 -19.08
C GLN A 377 0.37 16.28 -19.36
N ARG A 378 0.07 15.79 -20.58
CA ARG A 378 -1.28 15.33 -20.95
C ARG A 378 -1.70 14.08 -20.19
N VAL A 379 -0.79 13.12 -19.98
CA VAL A 379 -1.06 11.91 -19.20
C VAL A 379 -1.39 12.26 -17.74
N TRP A 380 -0.61 13.12 -17.09
CA TRP A 380 -0.91 13.55 -15.71
C TRP A 380 -2.25 14.30 -15.63
N SER A 381 -2.51 15.22 -16.57
CA SER A 381 -3.79 15.95 -16.63
C SER A 381 -4.98 15.02 -16.88
N MET A 382 -4.80 13.99 -17.71
CA MET A 382 -5.81 12.96 -17.99
C MET A 382 -6.16 12.17 -16.72
N VAL A 383 -5.15 11.78 -15.93
CA VAL A 383 -5.36 11.06 -14.66
C VAL A 383 -6.14 11.91 -13.65
N ASP A 384 -5.75 13.16 -13.45
CA ASP A 384 -6.44 14.07 -12.53
C ASP A 384 -7.90 14.31 -12.97
N PHE A 385 -8.13 14.47 -14.28
CA PHE A 385 -9.47 14.62 -14.84
C PHE A 385 -10.31 13.35 -14.61
N ALA A 386 -9.76 12.16 -14.91
CA ALA A 386 -10.46 10.91 -14.74
C ALA A 386 -10.85 10.66 -13.27
N ARG A 387 -9.91 10.86 -12.33
CA ARG A 387 -10.16 10.71 -10.88
C ARG A 387 -11.25 11.66 -10.38
N THR A 388 -11.29 12.89 -10.89
CA THR A 388 -12.33 13.87 -10.52
C THR A 388 -13.74 13.42 -10.92
N TYR A 389 -13.87 12.72 -12.04
CA TYR A 389 -15.15 12.20 -12.51
C TYR A 389 -15.47 10.83 -11.92
N LEU A 390 -14.46 10.02 -11.59
CA LEU A 390 -14.62 8.80 -10.82
C LEU A 390 -15.22 9.09 -9.43
N ASP A 391 -14.77 10.16 -8.76
CA ASP A 391 -15.38 10.64 -7.49
C ASP A 391 -16.86 11.04 -7.65
N LYS A 392 -17.27 11.45 -8.86
CA LYS A 392 -18.68 11.71 -9.21
C LYS A 392 -19.46 10.44 -9.63
N GLY A 393 -18.81 9.28 -9.61
CA GLY A 393 -19.41 7.99 -9.98
C GLY A 393 -19.30 7.62 -11.47
N TYR A 394 -18.56 8.38 -12.28
CA TYR A 394 -18.36 8.03 -13.69
C TYR A 394 -17.19 7.06 -13.86
N MET A 395 -17.51 5.82 -14.23
CA MET A 395 -16.55 4.71 -14.37
C MET A 395 -16.11 4.49 -15.83
N SER A 396 -16.71 5.21 -16.78
CA SER A 396 -16.38 5.09 -18.21
C SER A 396 -16.57 6.42 -18.90
N MET A 397 -15.56 6.90 -19.61
CA MET A 397 -15.57 8.20 -20.27
C MET A 397 -14.67 8.21 -21.50
N ILE A 398 -15.09 8.94 -22.53
CA ILE A 398 -14.28 9.31 -23.69
C ILE A 398 -14.41 10.82 -23.85
N TRP A 399 -13.29 11.52 -24.01
CA TRP A 399 -13.26 12.95 -24.26
C TRP A 399 -12.12 13.31 -25.20
N LYS A 400 -12.12 14.52 -25.73
CA LYS A 400 -11.09 14.96 -26.67
C LYS A 400 -10.70 16.41 -26.43
N ASP A 401 -9.44 16.72 -26.71
CA ASP A 401 -8.98 18.08 -26.92
C ASP A 401 -8.65 18.30 -28.40
N VAL A 402 -7.89 19.36 -28.72
CA VAL A 402 -7.50 19.69 -30.10
C VAL A 402 -6.50 18.69 -30.67
N THR A 403 -5.69 18.06 -29.83
CA THR A 403 -4.55 17.21 -30.20
C THR A 403 -4.84 15.72 -30.01
N PHE A 404 -5.50 15.36 -28.91
CA PHE A 404 -5.67 13.98 -28.47
C PHE A 404 -7.13 13.65 -28.16
N SER A 405 -7.48 12.38 -28.37
CA SER A 405 -8.66 11.73 -27.82
C SER A 405 -8.24 10.88 -26.64
N TYR A 406 -8.91 11.03 -25.51
CA TYR A 406 -8.64 10.32 -24.28
C TYR A 406 -9.79 9.38 -23.96
N ALA A 407 -9.50 8.25 -23.35
CA ALA A 407 -10.52 7.40 -22.76
C ALA A 407 -10.07 6.84 -21.41
N TYR A 408 -11.05 6.65 -20.54
CA TYR A 408 -10.90 6.06 -19.22
C TYR A 408 -12.02 5.05 -19.00
N PHE A 409 -11.65 3.84 -18.60
CA PHE A 409 -12.57 2.77 -18.26
C PHE A 409 -12.14 2.11 -16.96
N LEU A 410 -13.09 1.87 -16.06
CA LEU A 410 -12.93 1.06 -14.87
C LEU A 410 -14.01 -0.02 -14.89
N TRP A 411 -13.61 -1.27 -14.71
CA TRP A 411 -14.51 -2.41 -14.66
C TRP A 411 -14.12 -3.41 -13.56
N PHE A 412 -15.02 -4.35 -13.32
CA PHE A 412 -14.84 -5.40 -12.33
C PHE A 412 -15.03 -6.77 -12.95
N GLU A 413 -14.28 -7.74 -12.45
CA GLU A 413 -14.40 -9.14 -12.83
C GLU A 413 -14.45 -10.02 -11.57
N ASP A 414 -15.05 -11.20 -11.68
CA ASP A 414 -14.92 -12.23 -10.67
C ASP A 414 -13.59 -13.00 -10.78
N GLU A 415 -13.38 -14.00 -9.91
CA GLU A 415 -12.17 -14.83 -9.92
C GLU A 415 -11.97 -15.63 -11.23
N HIS A 416 -13.06 -15.85 -11.98
CA HIS A 416 -13.08 -16.56 -13.26
C HIS A 416 -12.93 -15.61 -14.46
N GLY A 417 -12.82 -14.30 -14.21
CA GLY A 417 -12.68 -13.29 -15.26
C GLY A 417 -13.98 -12.95 -15.98
N MET A 418 -15.13 -13.21 -15.35
CA MET A 418 -16.44 -12.78 -15.82
C MET A 418 -16.73 -11.35 -15.36
N ALA A 419 -17.12 -10.48 -16.29
CA ALA A 419 -17.45 -9.09 -15.99
C ALA A 419 -18.62 -8.98 -15.00
N LEU A 420 -18.43 -8.16 -13.96
CA LEU A 420 -19.42 -7.90 -12.92
C LEU A 420 -20.03 -6.50 -13.10
N LYS A 421 -21.36 -6.45 -13.11
CA LYS A 421 -22.07 -5.17 -13.16
C LYS A 421 -22.17 -4.57 -11.75
N PRO A 422 -21.62 -3.37 -11.50
CA PRO A 422 -21.73 -2.73 -10.19
C PRO A 422 -23.19 -2.36 -9.89
N ASN A 423 -23.59 -2.44 -8.63
CA ASN A 423 -24.84 -1.80 -8.21
C ASN A 423 -24.68 -0.29 -8.35
N GLU A 424 -25.73 0.40 -8.82
CA GLU A 424 -25.72 1.86 -8.89
C GLU A 424 -25.46 2.42 -7.49
N PRO A 425 -24.38 3.19 -7.28
CA PRO A 425 -24.14 3.78 -5.98
C PRO A 425 -25.30 4.73 -5.65
N PRO A 426 -25.75 4.77 -4.38
CA PRO A 426 -27.00 5.43 -3.96
C PRO A 426 -27.09 6.95 -4.24
N ASN A 427 -26.04 7.57 -4.79
CA ASN A 427 -25.98 9.00 -5.11
C ASN A 427 -26.32 9.36 -6.58
N HIS A 428 -26.64 8.39 -7.46
CA HIS A 428 -27.02 8.72 -8.86
C HIS A 428 -28.44 9.27 -9.02
N GLN A 429 -29.26 9.28 -7.97
CA GLN A 429 -30.57 9.90 -7.99
C GLN A 429 -30.53 11.18 -7.16
N HIS A 430 -30.82 12.32 -7.81
CA HIS A 430 -31.00 13.68 -7.29
C HIS A 430 -29.84 14.64 -7.57
N HIS A 431 -29.84 15.17 -8.80
CA HIS A 431 -29.47 16.57 -9.01
C HIS A 431 -30.30 17.45 -8.04
N GLY A 432 -29.70 17.88 -6.92
CA GLY A 432 -30.28 18.91 -6.05
C GLY A 432 -30.49 18.58 -4.57
N ALA A 433 -29.94 17.49 -4.02
CA ALA A 433 -29.99 17.26 -2.57
C ALA A 433 -28.63 17.58 -1.92
N THR A 434 -28.64 18.66 -1.15
CA THR A 434 -27.59 19.05 -0.21
C THR A 434 -27.30 17.94 0.81
N GLY A 435 -26.01 17.59 0.96
CA GLY A 435 -25.48 16.95 2.15
C GLY A 435 -25.45 15.43 2.12
N LEU A 436 -24.28 14.86 1.82
CA LEU A 436 -23.83 13.67 2.52
C LEU A 436 -23.98 13.94 4.04
N PRO A 437 -24.39 12.96 4.87
CA PRO A 437 -24.10 13.04 6.30
C PRO A 437 -22.60 13.32 6.42
N ALA A 438 -22.23 14.34 7.21
CA ALA A 438 -20.86 14.82 7.41
C ALA A 438 -19.88 13.78 8.01
N THR A 439 -20.27 12.49 8.00
CA THR A 439 -19.61 11.36 8.65
C THR A 439 -19.00 10.34 7.67
N LYS A 440 -19.22 10.46 6.35
CA LYS A 440 -18.48 9.66 5.35
C LYS A 440 -17.43 10.53 4.64
N PRO A 441 -16.12 10.24 4.78
CA PRO A 441 -15.09 11.00 4.09
C PRO A 441 -15.33 10.99 2.58
N THR A 442 -15.19 12.14 1.91
CA THR A 442 -15.06 12.19 0.45
C THR A 442 -13.88 11.32 0.03
N LEU A 443 -14.16 10.33 -0.81
CA LEU A 443 -13.20 9.33 -1.24
C LEU A 443 -12.46 9.86 -2.47
N MET A 444 -11.21 10.29 -2.33
CA MET A 444 -10.39 10.63 -3.51
C MET A 444 -9.54 9.43 -3.90
N ALA A 445 -9.52 9.06 -5.17
CA ALA A 445 -8.59 8.04 -5.65
C ALA A 445 -7.14 8.50 -5.43
N GLY A 446 -6.37 7.70 -4.69
CA GLY A 446 -4.96 7.93 -4.41
C GLY A 446 -4.46 7.29 -3.10
N ILE A 447 -3.15 7.25 -2.87
CA ILE A 447 -2.44 6.44 -1.85
C ILE A 447 -2.81 6.88 -0.44
N LEU A 448 -3.42 8.06 -0.38
CA LEU A 448 -3.73 8.81 0.81
C LEU A 448 -5.14 8.73 1.30
N ALA A 449 -6.04 8.26 0.45
CA ALA A 449 -7.39 7.98 0.88
C ALA A 449 -7.51 6.53 1.36
N GLY A 450 -6.45 5.85 1.79
CA GLY A 450 -6.48 4.40 2.00
C GLY A 450 -6.87 3.66 0.72
N ASP A 451 -7.35 2.43 0.84
CA ASP A 451 -7.74 1.65 -0.34
C ASP A 451 -9.11 2.13 -0.89
N TYR A 452 -9.05 3.19 -1.71
CA TYR A 452 -10.20 3.74 -2.43
C TYR A 452 -10.95 2.65 -3.20
N TYR A 453 -10.22 1.81 -3.92
CA TYR A 453 -10.80 0.79 -4.80
C TYR A 453 -11.42 -0.35 -4.00
N HIS A 454 -10.84 -0.76 -2.88
CA HIS A 454 -11.48 -1.70 -1.97
C HIS A 454 -12.82 -1.18 -1.45
N ARG A 455 -12.89 0.10 -1.05
CA ARG A 455 -14.15 0.72 -0.60
C ARG A 455 -15.16 0.91 -1.73
N LEU A 456 -14.68 1.20 -2.94
CA LEU A 456 -15.52 1.23 -4.14
C LEU A 456 -16.14 -0.15 -4.39
N ILE A 457 -15.35 -1.24 -4.30
CA ILE A 457 -15.82 -2.61 -4.44
C ILE A 457 -16.87 -2.94 -3.37
N GLU A 458 -16.62 -2.64 -2.10
CA GLU A 458 -17.59 -2.86 -1.01
C GLU A 458 -18.91 -2.12 -1.24
N THR A 459 -18.83 -0.91 -1.82
CA THR A 459 -20.01 -0.09 -2.13
C THR A 459 -20.79 -0.66 -3.33
N CYS A 460 -20.08 -1.06 -4.40
CA CYS A 460 -20.68 -1.61 -5.61
C CYS A 460 -21.21 -3.04 -5.41
N PHE A 461 -20.62 -3.82 -4.50
CA PHE A 461 -20.90 -5.24 -4.31
C PHE A 461 -21.02 -5.63 -2.82
N PRO A 462 -22.00 -5.07 -2.06
CA PRO A 462 -22.10 -5.26 -0.61
C PRO A 462 -22.42 -6.69 -0.17
N ARG A 463 -22.80 -7.58 -1.11
CA ARG A 463 -23.11 -8.99 -0.85
C ARG A 463 -21.96 -9.93 -1.19
N SER A 464 -20.91 -9.42 -1.80
CA SER A 464 -19.74 -10.18 -2.22
C SER A 464 -18.55 -9.83 -1.35
N SER A 465 -17.69 -10.80 -1.08
CA SER A 465 -16.40 -10.52 -0.44
C SER A 465 -15.49 -9.77 -1.41
N SER A 466 -14.96 -8.62 -1.01
CA SER A 466 -14.09 -7.76 -1.83
C SER A 466 -12.91 -8.51 -2.46
N GLY A 467 -12.34 -9.51 -1.76
CA GLY A 467 -11.21 -10.29 -2.25
C GLY A 467 -11.45 -11.21 -3.44
N LYS A 468 -12.72 -11.40 -3.82
CA LYS A 468 -13.10 -12.20 -5.00
C LYS A 468 -13.39 -11.35 -6.23
N ILE A 469 -13.25 -10.04 -6.10
CA ILE A 469 -13.58 -9.08 -7.14
C ILE A 469 -12.28 -8.43 -7.57
N ARG A 470 -11.93 -8.63 -8.84
CA ARG A 470 -10.82 -7.92 -9.47
C ARG A 470 -11.34 -6.59 -9.99
N CYS A 471 -10.53 -5.56 -9.85
CA CYS A 471 -10.82 -4.21 -10.34
C CYS A 471 -9.69 -3.78 -11.26
N TYR A 472 -10.06 -3.28 -12.44
CA TYR A 472 -9.11 -2.85 -13.45
C TYR A 472 -9.43 -1.44 -13.90
N GLU A 473 -8.39 -0.72 -14.29
CA GLU A 473 -8.50 0.56 -14.97
C GLU A 473 -7.72 0.55 -16.28
N LEU A 474 -8.24 1.23 -17.28
CA LEU A 474 -7.58 1.45 -18.55
C LEU A 474 -7.68 2.91 -18.96
N PHE A 475 -6.52 3.50 -19.21
CA PHE A 475 -6.37 4.83 -19.78
C PHE A 475 -5.82 4.70 -21.19
N LEU A 476 -6.42 5.42 -22.14
CA LEU A 476 -6.01 5.43 -23.53
C LEU A 476 -5.79 6.88 -24.00
N VAL A 477 -4.71 7.09 -24.75
CA VAL A 477 -4.44 8.33 -25.46
C VAL A 477 -4.29 8.00 -26.94
N HIS A 478 -5.13 8.59 -27.76
CA HIS A 478 -5.10 8.50 -29.22
C HIS A 478 -4.95 9.90 -29.82
N LEU A 479 -4.52 9.97 -31.08
CA LEU A 479 -4.60 11.20 -31.86
C LEU A 479 -6.05 11.67 -31.97
N GLY A 480 -6.28 12.98 -31.92
CA GLY A 480 -7.64 13.57 -31.86
C GLY A 480 -8.54 13.30 -33.07
N LEU A 481 -7.98 12.78 -34.17
CA LEU A 481 -8.72 12.36 -35.36
C LEU A 481 -9.36 10.96 -35.21
N VAL A 482 -8.94 10.17 -34.23
CA VAL A 482 -9.48 8.83 -33.99
C VAL A 482 -10.90 8.94 -33.43
N THR A 483 -11.84 8.19 -34.01
CA THR A 483 -13.24 8.21 -33.59
C THR A 483 -13.45 7.40 -32.31
N SER A 484 -14.47 7.73 -31.52
CA SER A 484 -14.81 7.00 -30.30
C SER A 484 -15.07 5.51 -30.55
N THR A 485 -15.63 5.15 -31.70
CA THR A 485 -15.83 3.74 -32.10
C THR A 485 -14.51 2.98 -32.21
N ILE A 486 -13.48 3.58 -32.81
CA ILE A 486 -12.15 2.97 -32.91
C ILE A 486 -11.49 2.89 -31.52
N VAL A 487 -11.62 3.95 -30.70
CA VAL A 487 -11.11 3.94 -29.32
C VAL A 487 -11.71 2.79 -28.50
N LEU A 488 -13.02 2.55 -28.65
CA LEU A 488 -13.71 1.43 -28.00
C LEU A 488 -13.24 0.06 -28.53
N GLU A 489 -13.04 -0.09 -29.83
CA GLU A 489 -12.47 -1.32 -30.41
C GLU A 489 -11.05 -1.58 -29.86
N HIS A 490 -10.20 -0.55 -29.83
CA HIS A 490 -8.84 -0.64 -29.32
C HIS A 490 -8.82 -1.01 -27.83
N CYS A 491 -9.74 -0.45 -27.03
CA CYS A 491 -9.92 -0.82 -25.63
C CYS A 491 -10.13 -2.34 -25.45
N ARG A 492 -11.05 -2.92 -26.23
CA ARG A 492 -11.37 -4.37 -26.24
C ARG A 492 -10.16 -5.22 -26.54
N ARG A 493 -9.53 -4.94 -27.69
CA ARG A 493 -8.39 -5.71 -28.18
C ARG A 493 -7.16 -5.57 -27.26
N LEU A 494 -6.91 -4.37 -26.74
CA LEU A 494 -5.77 -4.12 -25.86
C LEU A 494 -5.91 -4.85 -24.52
N ALA A 495 -7.10 -4.83 -23.91
CA ALA A 495 -7.31 -5.53 -22.65
C ALA A 495 -7.06 -7.04 -22.80
N VAL A 496 -7.54 -7.68 -23.88
CA VAL A 496 -7.22 -9.09 -24.19
C VAL A 496 -5.71 -9.30 -24.35
N THR A 497 -5.06 -8.44 -25.14
CA THR A 497 -3.62 -8.53 -25.41
C THR A 497 -2.80 -8.45 -24.12
N ILE A 498 -3.17 -7.54 -23.20
CA ILE A 498 -2.47 -7.39 -21.93
C ILE A 498 -2.70 -8.61 -21.04
N THR A 499 -3.92 -9.12 -20.98
CA THR A 499 -4.27 -10.35 -20.25
C THR A 499 -3.43 -11.54 -20.73
N ASP A 500 -3.27 -11.72 -22.04
CA ASP A 500 -2.43 -12.77 -22.62
C ASP A 500 -0.94 -12.59 -22.26
N LEU A 501 -0.46 -11.35 -22.21
CA LEU A 501 0.94 -11.04 -21.86
C LEU A 501 1.25 -11.22 -20.37
N THR A 502 0.30 -10.90 -19.50
CA THR A 502 0.48 -11.02 -18.04
C THR A 502 0.11 -12.42 -17.54
N GLY A 503 -0.60 -13.21 -18.34
CA GLY A 503 -1.09 -14.54 -17.96
C GLY A 503 -2.27 -14.49 -16.98
N CYS A 504 -2.96 -13.35 -16.88
CA CYS A 504 -4.21 -13.23 -16.13
C CYS A 504 -5.33 -13.97 -16.89
N ILE A 505 -6.31 -14.55 -16.20
CA ILE A 505 -7.47 -15.20 -16.84
C ILE A 505 -8.65 -14.24 -16.74
N GLY A 506 -9.18 -13.76 -17.87
CA GLY A 506 -10.43 -13.00 -17.92
C GLY A 506 -10.71 -12.27 -19.23
N ASN A 507 -11.99 -12.22 -19.61
CA ASN A 507 -12.48 -11.86 -20.94
C ASN A 507 -12.99 -10.40 -20.91
N PRO A 508 -12.26 -9.41 -21.45
CA PRO A 508 -12.54 -8.01 -21.18
C PRO A 508 -13.41 -7.42 -22.29
N ILE A 509 -14.70 -7.29 -22.00
CA ILE A 509 -15.71 -6.44 -22.68
C ILE A 509 -16.77 -7.25 -23.45
N ASP A 510 -17.67 -7.85 -22.68
CA ASP A 510 -19.10 -7.72 -22.97
C ASP A 510 -19.66 -6.73 -21.93
N LEU A 511 -20.44 -5.74 -22.39
CA LEU A 511 -21.06 -4.61 -21.66
C LEU A 511 -20.51 -3.20 -21.95
N LEU A 512 -20.18 -2.92 -23.22
CA LEU A 512 -20.43 -1.59 -23.82
C LEU A 512 -21.26 -1.72 -25.10
#